data_AF-A0A1V8TEJ7-F1
#
_entry.id   AF-A0A1V8TEJ7-F1
#
_cell.length_a   1.000
_cell.length_b   1.000
_cell.length_c   1.000
_cell.angle_alpha   90.00
_cell.angle_beta   90.00
_cell.angle_gamma   90.00
#
_symmetry.space_group_name_H-M   'P 1'
#
loop_
_entity.id
_entity.type
_entity.pdbx_description
1 polymer ?
#
loop_
_entity_poly.entity_id
_entity_poly.type
_entity_poly.pdbx_seq_one_letter_code
_entity_poly.pdbx_strand_id
1 'polypeptide(L)'
;MASDTGSGDVATKDRARMKFLAEKQHLIDEFDNEARVQREAERSSGRWDKMSHRDRDEFARRQNEAREHYLSKLQADMFNKQYRPDVKLQYHDEFGRSMNQKEAFKHLSHQFHGKGSGKQKTEKRLKKVDDEKREMAKGVLNVGEEGGMMNVQGREGKRQKQAGVRLQ
;
A
#
# COMPACT_ATOMS: atom_id res chain seq x y z
N MET A 1 -13.49 -23.82 -2.70
CA MET A 1 -13.42 -22.84 -3.80
C MET A 1 -13.23 -21.48 -3.17
N ALA A 2 -11.99 -20.98 -3.12
CA ALA A 2 -11.69 -19.65 -2.59
C ALA A 2 -11.97 -18.63 -3.69
N SER A 3 -12.84 -17.67 -3.40
CA SER A 3 -13.34 -16.69 -4.34
C SER A 3 -12.25 -15.67 -4.70
N ASP A 4 -12.01 -15.51 -5.99
CA ASP A 4 -11.20 -14.46 -6.63
C ASP A 4 -11.86 -13.07 -6.47
N THR A 5 -11.98 -12.57 -5.25
CA THR A 5 -12.61 -11.26 -4.96
C THR A 5 -11.61 -10.11 -5.00
N GLY A 6 -10.31 -10.41 -4.95
CA GLY A 6 -9.26 -9.39 -4.94
C GLY A 6 -9.00 -8.74 -6.31
N SER A 7 -9.21 -9.47 -7.41
CA SER A 7 -8.94 -8.99 -8.78
C SER A 7 -9.94 -7.91 -9.23
N GLY A 8 -11.23 -8.10 -8.93
CA GLY A 8 -12.31 -7.16 -9.26
C GLY A 8 -12.22 -5.84 -8.48
N ASP A 9 -11.79 -5.88 -7.22
CA ASP A 9 -11.61 -4.69 -6.38
C ASP A 9 -10.43 -3.83 -6.85
N VAL A 10 -9.39 -4.42 -7.43
CA VAL A 10 -8.25 -3.67 -7.98
C VAL A 10 -8.65 -2.99 -9.29
N ALA A 11 -9.30 -3.72 -10.20
CA ALA A 11 -9.74 -3.17 -11.48
C ALA A 11 -10.76 -2.02 -11.35
N THR A 12 -11.65 -2.09 -10.36
CA THR A 12 -12.60 -1.00 -10.07
C THR A 12 -11.91 0.23 -9.51
N LYS A 13 -10.94 0.06 -8.60
CA LYS A 13 -10.10 1.15 -8.07
C LYS A 13 -9.27 1.82 -9.16
N ASP A 14 -8.67 1.04 -10.05
CA ASP A 14 -7.88 1.57 -11.17
C ASP A 14 -8.75 2.36 -12.14
N ARG A 15 -9.94 1.87 -12.47
CA ARG A 15 -10.91 2.60 -13.30
C ARG A 15 -11.37 3.91 -12.63
N ALA A 16 -11.62 3.89 -11.32
CA ALA A 16 -11.98 5.09 -10.57
C ALA A 16 -10.82 6.11 -10.58
N ARG A 17 -9.58 5.64 -10.44
CA ARG A 17 -8.38 6.48 -10.55
C ARG A 17 -8.23 7.11 -11.94
N MET A 18 -8.44 6.34 -13.00
CA MET A 18 -8.36 6.86 -14.37
C MET A 18 -9.45 7.90 -14.65
N LYS A 19 -10.68 7.66 -14.20
CA LYS A 19 -11.77 8.67 -14.28
C LYS A 19 -11.42 9.94 -13.52
N PHE A 20 -10.83 9.81 -12.34
CA PHE A 20 -10.40 10.96 -11.54
C PHE A 20 -9.29 11.78 -12.23
N LEU A 21 -8.29 11.11 -12.82
CA LEU A 21 -7.24 11.81 -13.56
C LEU A 21 -7.81 12.57 -14.77
N ALA A 22 -8.77 11.98 -15.47
CA ALA A 22 -9.48 12.64 -16.55
C ALA A 22 -10.32 13.83 -16.07
N GLU A 23 -11.09 13.66 -14.98
CA GLU A 23 -11.90 14.73 -14.39
C GLU A 23 -11.04 15.89 -13.88
N LYS A 24 -9.90 15.59 -13.26
CA LYS A 24 -8.90 16.60 -12.87
C LYS A 24 -8.37 17.35 -14.09
N GLN A 25 -8.04 16.64 -15.18
CA GLN A 25 -7.54 17.29 -16.39
C GLN A 25 -8.60 18.19 -17.02
N HIS A 26 -9.85 17.72 -17.13
CA HIS A 26 -10.97 18.52 -17.60
C HIS A 26 -11.17 19.79 -16.78
N LEU A 27 -11.07 19.70 -15.45
CA LEU A 27 -11.23 20.85 -14.57
C LEU A 27 -10.10 21.88 -14.73
N ILE A 28 -8.87 21.41 -14.96
CA ILE A 28 -7.73 22.28 -15.28
C ILE A 28 -7.97 22.97 -16.62
N ASP A 29 -8.39 22.22 -17.64
CA ASP A 29 -8.65 22.75 -18.98
C ASP A 29 -9.81 23.76 -18.98
N GLU A 30 -10.87 23.51 -18.21
CA GLU A 30 -11.99 24.45 -18.01
C GLU A 30 -11.51 25.75 -17.36
N PHE A 31 -10.69 25.64 -16.32
CA PHE A 31 -10.14 26.79 -15.61
C PHE A 31 -9.20 27.63 -16.49
N ASP A 32 -8.34 26.98 -17.26
CA ASP A 32 -7.44 27.64 -18.20
C ASP A 32 -8.22 28.33 -19.33
N ASN A 33 -9.30 27.72 -19.81
CA ASN A 33 -10.21 28.33 -20.78
C ASN A 33 -10.93 29.54 -20.20
N GLU A 34 -11.46 29.46 -18.99
CA GLU A 34 -12.11 30.58 -18.32
C GLU A 34 -11.11 31.73 -18.08
N ALA A 35 -9.88 31.43 -17.65
CA ALA A 35 -8.82 32.41 -17.48
C ALA A 35 -8.39 33.06 -18.81
N ARG A 36 -8.47 32.33 -19.93
CA ARG A 36 -8.25 32.89 -21.27
C ARG A 36 -9.37 33.83 -21.66
N VAL A 37 -10.63 33.42 -21.48
CA VAL A 37 -11.82 34.24 -21.79
C VAL A 37 -11.83 35.53 -20.96
N GLN A 38 -11.53 35.46 -19.66
CA GLN A 38 -11.43 36.67 -18.81
C GLN A 38 -10.35 37.64 -19.34
N ARG A 39 -9.16 37.15 -19.70
CA ARG A 39 -8.09 38.00 -20.26
C ARG A 39 -8.50 38.65 -21.58
N GLU A 40 -9.17 37.90 -22.46
CA GLU A 40 -9.68 38.42 -23.74
C GLU A 40 -10.79 39.47 -23.51
N ALA A 41 -11.70 39.23 -22.56
CA ALA A 41 -12.75 40.18 -22.17
C ALA A 41 -12.18 41.45 -21.53
N GLU A 42 -11.14 41.34 -20.71
CA GLU A 42 -10.47 42.51 -20.13
C GLU A 42 -9.78 43.34 -21.20
N ARG A 43 -9.12 42.70 -22.17
CA ARG A 43 -8.52 43.39 -23.32
C ARG A 43 -9.58 44.14 -24.14
N SER A 44 -10.78 43.57 -24.32
CA SER A 44 -11.87 44.22 -25.07
C SER A 44 -12.64 45.29 -24.27
N SER A 45 -12.64 45.22 -22.93
CA SER A 45 -13.40 46.12 -22.05
C SER A 45 -12.97 47.59 -22.06
N GLY A 46 -11.81 47.93 -22.65
CA GLY A 46 -11.26 49.29 -22.66
C GLY A 46 -10.86 49.84 -21.28
N ARG A 47 -10.98 49.04 -20.20
CA ARG A 47 -10.65 49.43 -18.82
C ARG A 47 -9.19 49.87 -18.65
N TRP A 48 -8.31 49.33 -19.50
CA TRP A 48 -6.87 49.60 -19.50
C TRP A 48 -6.49 51.00 -19.99
N ASP A 49 -7.39 51.70 -20.68
CA ASP A 49 -7.16 53.04 -21.24
C ASP A 49 -7.13 54.14 -20.14
N LYS A 50 -7.77 53.87 -19.00
CA LYS A 50 -7.89 54.81 -17.88
C LYS A 50 -6.93 54.55 -16.72
N MET A 51 -6.15 53.48 -16.78
CA MET A 51 -5.27 53.05 -15.68
C MET A 51 -3.79 53.35 -15.96
N SER A 52 -3.07 53.76 -14.91
CA SER A 52 -1.60 53.90 -14.96
C SER A 52 -0.94 52.52 -15.13
N HIS A 53 0.30 52.50 -15.63
CA HIS A 53 1.11 51.28 -15.72
C HIS A 53 1.23 50.57 -14.36
N ARG A 54 1.35 51.34 -13.27
CA ARG A 54 1.43 50.79 -11.91
C ARG A 54 0.14 50.08 -11.48
N ASP A 55 -1.01 50.69 -11.77
CA ASP A 55 -2.32 50.15 -11.41
C ASP A 55 -2.66 48.90 -12.24
N ARG A 56 -2.19 48.86 -13.49
CA ARG A 56 -2.28 47.70 -14.40
C ARG A 56 -1.54 46.48 -13.85
N ASP A 57 -0.30 46.68 -13.37
CA ASP A 57 0.51 45.62 -12.80
C ASP A 57 -0.04 45.12 -11.46
N GLU A 58 -0.52 46.03 -10.61
CA GLU A 58 -1.12 45.67 -9.32
C GLU A 58 -2.44 44.91 -9.49
N PHE A 59 -3.28 45.33 -10.45
CA PHE A 59 -4.51 44.62 -10.79
C PHE A 59 -4.22 43.21 -11.32
N ALA A 60 -3.23 43.06 -12.21
CA ALA A 60 -2.81 41.76 -12.73
C ALA A 60 -2.30 40.83 -11.61
N ARG A 61 -1.50 41.36 -10.67
CA ARG A 61 -1.04 40.60 -9.49
C ARG A 61 -2.19 40.14 -8.62
N ARG A 62 -3.11 41.05 -8.27
CA ARG A 62 -4.27 40.73 -7.43
C ARG A 62 -5.19 39.69 -8.07
N GLN A 63 -5.41 39.79 -9.38
CA GLN A 63 -6.21 38.82 -10.12
C GLN A 63 -5.52 37.45 -10.18
N ASN A 64 -4.20 37.41 -10.36
CA ASN A 64 -3.42 36.17 -10.31
C ASN A 64 -3.46 35.53 -8.92
N GLU A 65 -3.27 36.31 -7.87
CA GLU A 65 -3.30 35.84 -6.48
C GLU A 65 -4.68 35.30 -6.09
N ALA A 66 -5.76 36.01 -6.43
CA ALA A 66 -7.13 35.52 -6.21
C ALA A 66 -7.40 34.21 -6.96
N ARG A 67 -6.86 34.08 -8.17
CA ARG A 67 -6.96 32.87 -9.01
C ARG A 67 -6.22 31.69 -8.38
N GLU A 68 -4.98 31.91 -7.93
CA GLU A 68 -4.14 30.90 -7.27
C GLU A 68 -4.78 30.43 -5.96
N HIS A 69 -5.33 31.34 -5.16
CA HIS A 69 -6.05 30.99 -3.94
C HIS A 69 -7.31 30.15 -4.21
N TYR A 70 -8.07 30.48 -5.26
CA TYR A 70 -9.26 29.70 -5.64
C TYR A 70 -8.86 28.29 -6.10
N LEU A 71 -7.88 28.18 -7.00
CA LEU A 71 -7.33 26.90 -7.44
C LEU A 71 -6.79 26.06 -6.28
N SER A 72 -6.05 26.67 -5.37
CA SER A 72 -5.49 25.98 -4.21
C SER A 72 -6.57 25.38 -3.32
N LYS A 73 -7.66 26.12 -3.07
CA LYS A 73 -8.81 25.60 -2.31
C LYS A 73 -9.48 24.44 -3.04
N LEU A 74 -9.70 24.58 -4.34
CA LEU A 74 -10.38 23.58 -5.15
C LEU A 74 -9.57 22.27 -5.24
N GLN A 75 -8.25 22.40 -5.39
CA GLN A 75 -7.31 21.28 -5.34
C GLN A 75 -7.27 20.63 -3.95
N ALA A 76 -7.27 21.42 -2.87
CA ALA A 76 -7.32 20.90 -1.51
C ALA A 76 -8.62 20.15 -1.22
N ASP A 77 -9.76 20.67 -1.68
CA ASP A 77 -11.07 20.02 -1.54
C ASP A 77 -11.14 18.71 -2.34
N MET A 78 -10.64 18.69 -3.58
CA MET A 78 -10.53 17.45 -4.36
C MET A 78 -9.62 16.44 -3.67
N PHE A 79 -8.47 16.88 -3.17
CA PHE A 79 -7.54 16.00 -2.46
C PHE A 79 -8.19 15.42 -1.20
N ASN A 80 -8.83 16.24 -0.37
CA ASN A 80 -9.48 15.80 0.87
C ASN A 80 -10.64 14.84 0.62
N LYS A 81 -11.40 15.02 -0.46
CA LYS A 81 -12.53 14.14 -0.82
C LYS A 81 -12.08 12.79 -1.38
N GLN A 82 -11.03 12.77 -2.20
CA GLN A 82 -10.63 11.56 -2.94
C GLN A 82 -9.41 10.83 -2.35
N TYR A 83 -8.57 11.47 -1.54
CA TYR A 83 -7.42 10.82 -0.93
C TYR A 83 -7.87 9.86 0.19
N ARG A 84 -8.04 8.59 -0.18
CA ARG A 84 -8.33 7.48 0.73
C ARG A 84 -7.13 6.52 0.72
N PRO A 85 -6.12 6.73 1.58
CA PRO A 85 -4.97 5.83 1.62
C PRO A 85 -5.41 4.43 2.06
N ASP A 86 -4.98 3.40 1.33
CA ASP A 86 -5.12 2.00 1.75
C ASP A 86 -4.02 1.68 2.75
N VAL A 87 -4.30 1.88 4.04
CA VAL A 87 -3.32 1.70 5.11
C VAL A 87 -3.24 0.23 5.50
N LYS A 88 -2.13 -0.41 5.14
CA LYS A 88 -1.80 -1.78 5.55
C LYS A 88 -0.78 -1.75 6.68
N LEU A 89 -1.17 -2.25 7.86
CA LEU A 89 -0.27 -2.37 8.99
C LEU A 89 0.51 -3.69 8.89
N GLN A 90 1.83 -3.59 8.79
CA GLN A 90 2.74 -4.72 8.86
C GLN A 90 3.67 -4.54 10.05
N TYR A 91 3.82 -5.60 10.84
CA TYR A 91 4.70 -5.63 12.00
C TYR A 91 5.89 -6.52 11.68
N HIS A 92 7.11 -6.04 11.93
CA HIS A 92 8.33 -6.79 11.69
C HIS A 92 9.06 -7.08 13.00
N ASP A 93 9.67 -8.26 13.11
CA ASP A 93 10.58 -8.58 14.23
C ASP A 93 12.04 -8.16 13.93
N GLU A 94 12.92 -8.43 14.90
CA GLU A 94 14.37 -8.12 14.84
C GLU A 94 15.09 -8.74 13.64
N PHE A 95 14.54 -9.82 13.08
CA PHE A 95 15.07 -10.53 11.92
C PHE A 95 14.40 -10.11 10.61
N GLY A 96 13.58 -9.05 10.63
CA GLY A 96 12.88 -8.50 9.46
C GLY A 96 11.65 -9.30 9.03
N ARG A 97 11.28 -10.33 9.79
CA ARG A 97 10.13 -11.19 9.46
C ARG A 97 8.82 -10.47 9.73
N SER A 98 7.87 -10.52 8.80
CA SER A 98 6.49 -10.09 9.05
C SER A 98 5.82 -10.97 10.12
N MET A 99 5.51 -10.38 11.27
CA MET A 99 4.82 -11.01 12.39
C MET A 99 3.31 -11.08 12.15
N ASN A 100 2.70 -12.15 12.64
CA ASN A 100 1.25 -12.22 12.75
C ASN A 100 0.74 -11.25 13.84
N GLN A 101 -0.52 -10.82 13.78
CA GLN A 101 -1.15 -9.90 14.73
C GLN A 101 -0.97 -10.33 16.21
N LYS A 102 -1.09 -11.63 16.50
CA LYS A 102 -0.88 -12.18 17.87
C LYS A 102 0.57 -12.10 18.34
N GLU A 103 1.51 -12.21 17.41
CA GLU A 103 2.95 -12.13 17.71
C GLU A 103 3.36 -10.68 17.87
N ALA A 104 2.86 -9.79 17.01
CA ALA A 104 3.02 -8.35 17.11
C ALA A 104 2.49 -7.81 18.45
N PHE A 105 1.28 -8.20 18.87
CA PHE A 105 0.73 -7.79 20.17
C PHE A 105 1.61 -8.24 21.33
N LYS A 106 2.09 -9.49 21.32
CA LYS A 106 3.00 -10.00 22.36
C LYS A 106 4.33 -9.24 22.37
N HIS A 107 4.87 -8.93 21.19
CA HIS A 107 6.11 -8.16 21.05
C HIS A 107 5.95 -6.75 21.63
N LEU A 108 4.91 -6.03 21.22
CA LEU A 108 4.58 -4.70 21.73
C LEU A 108 4.31 -4.71 23.24
N SER A 109 3.58 -5.72 23.74
CA SER A 109 3.27 -5.84 25.17
C SER A 109 4.52 -6.09 26.02
N HIS A 110 5.46 -6.94 25.56
CA HIS A 110 6.72 -7.15 26.27
C HIS A 110 7.61 -5.90 26.24
N GLN A 111 7.64 -5.16 25.13
CA GLN A 111 8.34 -3.86 25.05
C GLN A 111 7.72 -2.83 26.00
N PHE A 112 6.39 -2.77 26.07
CA PHE A 112 5.67 -1.82 26.92
C PHE A 112 5.84 -2.13 28.42
N HIS A 113 5.69 -3.39 28.83
CA HIS A 113 5.80 -3.78 30.25
C HIS A 113 7.23 -4.05 30.72
N GLY A 114 8.21 -4.07 29.81
CA GLY A 114 9.62 -4.40 30.10
C GLY A 114 9.86 -5.84 30.58
N LYS A 115 8.80 -6.66 30.68
CA LYS A 115 8.87 -8.05 31.12
C LYS A 115 8.95 -8.96 29.89
N GLY A 116 10.17 -9.31 29.54
CA GLY A 116 10.45 -10.24 28.44
C GLY A 116 9.89 -11.64 28.67
N SER A 117 9.85 -12.44 27.61
CA SER A 117 9.50 -13.85 27.72
C SER A 117 10.62 -14.61 28.44
N GLY A 118 10.26 -15.59 29.28
CA GLY A 118 11.25 -16.45 29.95
C GLY A 118 12.05 -17.30 28.95
N LYS A 119 13.26 -17.73 29.38
CA LYS A 119 14.26 -18.43 28.55
C LYS A 119 13.71 -19.61 27.72
N GLN A 120 12.90 -20.48 28.33
CA GLN A 120 12.32 -21.62 27.60
C GLN A 120 11.36 -21.21 26.47
N LYS A 121 10.67 -20.07 26.61
CA LYS A 121 9.74 -19.56 25.59
C LYS A 121 10.49 -18.89 24.44
N THR A 122 11.59 -18.20 24.74
CA THR A 122 12.45 -17.60 23.71
C THR A 122 13.16 -18.67 22.88
N GLU A 123 13.70 -19.72 23.51
CA GLU A 123 14.33 -20.85 22.81
C GLU A 123 13.35 -21.57 21.87
N LYS A 124 12.13 -21.87 22.33
CA LYS A 124 11.09 -22.48 21.49
C LYS A 124 10.70 -21.58 20.31
N ARG A 125 10.59 -20.27 20.54
CA ARG A 125 10.29 -19.30 19.48
C ARG A 125 11.42 -19.25 18.46
N LEU A 126 12.67 -19.18 18.91
CA LEU A 126 13.83 -19.10 18.03
C LEU A 126 13.97 -20.36 17.17
N LYS A 127 13.73 -21.53 17.77
CA LYS A 127 13.67 -22.80 17.02
C LYS A 127 12.60 -22.78 15.94
N LYS A 128 11.38 -22.32 16.27
CA LYS A 128 10.29 -22.20 15.29
C LYS A 128 10.65 -21.23 14.14
N VAL A 129 11.29 -20.11 14.45
CA VAL A 129 11.73 -19.13 13.44
C VAL A 129 12.80 -19.73 12.53
N ASP A 130 13.75 -20.48 13.08
CA ASP A 130 14.80 -21.16 12.30
C ASP A 130 14.20 -22.26 11.41
N ASP A 131 13.29 -23.07 11.94
CA ASP A 131 12.58 -24.10 11.17
C ASP A 131 11.78 -23.48 10.01
N GLU A 132 11.02 -22.40 10.25
CA GLU A 132 10.26 -21.70 9.19
C GLU A 132 11.18 -21.02 8.17
N LYS A 133 12.32 -20.46 8.61
CA LYS A 133 13.34 -19.90 7.72
C LYS A 133 13.96 -21.00 6.86
N ARG A 134 14.20 -22.17 7.44
CA ARG A 134 14.73 -23.34 6.74
C ARG A 134 13.70 -23.91 5.76
N GLU A 135 12.43 -24.00 6.12
CA GLU A 135 11.35 -24.39 5.21
C GLU A 135 11.21 -23.41 4.04
N MET A 136 11.24 -22.11 4.32
CA MET A 136 11.20 -21.08 3.27
C MET A 136 12.43 -21.16 2.35
N ALA A 137 13.62 -21.37 2.91
CA ALA A 137 14.85 -21.56 2.13
C ALA A 137 14.87 -22.87 1.33
N LYS A 138 14.22 -23.93 1.84
CA LYS A 138 14.10 -25.22 1.16
C LYS A 138 13.27 -25.13 -0.14
N GLY A 139 12.44 -24.09 -0.28
CA GLY A 139 11.80 -23.72 -1.55
C GLY A 139 10.85 -24.77 -2.12
N VAL A 140 9.98 -24.34 -3.03
CA VAL A 140 8.93 -25.15 -3.68
C VAL A 140 9.45 -26.42 -4.41
N LEU A 141 10.78 -26.53 -4.61
CA LEU A 141 11.43 -27.65 -5.29
C LEU A 141 11.65 -28.91 -4.43
N ASN A 142 11.57 -28.83 -3.09
CA ASN A 142 11.86 -29.97 -2.20
C ASN A 142 10.64 -30.70 -1.62
N VAL A 143 9.42 -30.36 -2.04
CA VAL A 143 8.19 -31.05 -1.59
C VAL A 143 8.15 -32.53 -2.03
N GLY A 144 9.04 -32.95 -2.94
CA GLY A 144 9.12 -34.33 -3.44
C GLY A 144 10.02 -35.30 -2.65
N GLU A 145 11.07 -34.84 -1.95
CA GLU A 145 12.16 -35.74 -1.55
C GLU A 145 12.13 -36.19 -0.07
N GLU A 146 11.80 -35.32 0.88
CA GLU A 146 11.94 -35.65 2.31
C GLU A 146 10.66 -36.24 2.96
N GLY A 147 9.47 -36.01 2.41
CA GLY A 147 8.19 -36.45 3.00
C GLY A 147 7.48 -37.61 2.27
N GLY A 148 7.79 -37.83 0.99
CA GLY A 148 7.13 -38.85 0.16
C GLY A 148 7.79 -40.22 0.24
N MET A 149 9.11 -40.28 0.45
CA MET A 149 9.87 -41.54 0.41
C MET A 149 9.71 -42.40 1.67
N MET A 150 9.45 -41.80 2.84
CA MET A 150 9.25 -42.52 4.11
C MET A 150 8.00 -43.43 4.07
N ASN A 151 6.95 -43.02 3.35
CA ASN A 151 5.72 -43.81 3.20
C ASN A 151 5.81 -44.88 2.09
N VAL A 152 6.66 -44.68 1.07
CA VAL A 152 6.88 -45.68 0.00
C VAL A 152 7.76 -46.82 0.50
N GLN A 153 8.85 -46.53 1.22
CA GLN A 153 9.67 -47.58 1.86
C GLN A 153 8.87 -48.41 2.88
N GLY A 154 7.94 -47.78 3.63
CA GLY A 154 7.03 -48.49 4.53
C GLY A 154 6.02 -49.41 3.82
N ARG A 155 5.67 -49.11 2.56
CA ARG A 155 4.78 -49.94 1.73
C ARG A 155 5.53 -51.11 1.08
N GLU A 156 6.77 -50.90 0.64
CA GLU A 156 7.59 -51.96 0.04
C GLU A 156 8.18 -52.92 1.08
N GLY A 157 8.58 -52.43 2.26
CA GLY A 157 9.07 -53.28 3.37
C GLY A 157 8.03 -54.28 3.89
N LYS A 158 6.73 -53.90 3.88
CA LYS A 158 5.61 -54.82 4.18
C LYS A 158 5.44 -55.91 3.12
N ARG A 159 5.73 -55.61 1.85
CA ARG A 159 5.69 -56.60 0.75
C ARG A 159 6.91 -57.54 0.80
N GLN A 160 8.05 -57.05 1.28
CA GLN A 160 9.30 -57.82 1.37
C GLN A 160 9.54 -58.51 2.74
N LYS A 161 8.56 -58.49 3.66
CA LYS A 161 8.66 -59.11 5.02
C LYS A 161 9.92 -58.71 5.81
N GLN A 162 10.48 -57.53 5.56
CA GLN A 162 11.58 -57.02 6.39
C GLN A 162 10.99 -56.32 7.61
N ALA A 163 11.45 -56.71 8.80
CA ALA A 163 10.96 -56.20 10.08
C ALA A 163 11.24 -54.69 10.19
N GLY A 164 10.18 -53.88 10.22
CA GLY A 164 10.28 -52.44 10.45
C GLY A 164 10.73 -52.17 11.88
N VAL A 165 11.84 -51.46 12.04
CA VAL A 165 12.32 -50.98 13.35
C VAL A 165 11.35 -49.92 13.86
N ARG A 166 10.70 -50.18 15.01
CA ARG A 166 9.90 -49.19 15.72
C ARG A 166 10.85 -48.24 16.46
N LEU A 167 10.85 -46.97 16.06
CA LEU A 167 11.44 -45.91 16.85
C LEU A 167 10.59 -45.71 18.12
N GLN A 168 11.21 -45.87 19.29
CA GLN A 168 10.67 -45.47 20.59
C GLN A 168 10.78 -43.97 20.80
#